data_AF-A0A836T2H9-F1
#
_entry.id   AF-A0A836T2H9-F1
#
_cell.length_a   1.000
_cell.length_b   1.000
_cell.length_c   1.000
_cell.angle_alpha   90.00
_cell.angle_beta   90.00
_cell.angle_gamma   90.00
#
_symmetry.space_group_name_H-M   'P 1'
#
loop_
_entity.id
_entity.type
_entity.pdbx_description
1 polymer ?
#
loop_
_entity_poly.entity_id
_entity_poly.type
_entity_poly.pdbx_seq_one_letter_code
_entity_poly.pdbx_strand_id
1 'polypeptide(L)'
;ENISEEQKTCLILGGEPTVKVLGKGQGGRNQELVLRILKNTQKLKKITIASMGTDGIDGNSNFAGAITENIKVDLNTMKEFLKNSDSSRFFQKQKGNIKTDFTHMNLMDIGIILK
;
A
#
# COMPACT_ATOMS: atom_id res chain seq x y z
N GLU A 1 11.91 4.51 23.74
CA GLU A 1 12.58 3.20 23.73
C GLU A 1 13.63 3.22 22.62
N ASN A 2 14.88 2.88 22.95
CA ASN A 2 15.98 2.84 21.97
C ASN A 2 15.91 1.52 21.20
N ILE A 3 15.23 1.52 20.07
CA ILE A 3 15.18 0.36 19.18
C ILE A 3 16.49 0.32 18.38
N SER A 4 17.29 -0.73 18.61
CA SER A 4 18.55 -1.02 17.90
C SER A 4 18.31 -1.06 16.38
N GLU A 5 19.29 -0.62 15.58
CA GLU A 5 19.22 -0.75 14.11
C GLU A 5 19.16 -2.21 13.61
N GLU A 6 19.43 -3.20 14.47
CA GLU A 6 19.30 -4.64 14.22
C GLU A 6 17.99 -5.25 14.73
N GLN A 7 17.13 -4.48 15.41
CA GLN A 7 15.88 -5.01 15.94
C GLN A 7 14.82 -5.12 14.84
N LYS A 8 14.43 -6.38 14.57
CA LYS A 8 13.23 -6.73 13.80
C LYS A 8 12.04 -5.99 14.40
N THR A 9 11.49 -5.05 13.65
CA THR A 9 10.43 -4.17 14.13
C THR A 9 9.19 -4.32 13.25
N CYS A 10 8.04 -4.45 13.89
CA CYS A 10 6.73 -4.41 13.23
C CYS A 10 6.00 -3.15 13.69
N LEU A 11 5.84 -2.18 12.78
CA LEU A 11 4.98 -1.03 13.01
C LEU A 11 3.58 -1.37 12.51
N ILE A 12 2.58 -1.24 13.38
CA ILE A 12 1.17 -1.42 13.07
C ILE A 12 0.50 -0.04 13.09
N LEU A 13 -0.26 0.25 12.04
CA LEU A 13 -1.00 1.49 11.85
C LEU A 13 -2.48 1.14 11.71
N GLY A 14 -3.36 1.94 12.31
CA GLY A 14 -4.81 1.82 12.15
C GLY A 14 -5.42 3.18 11.85
N GLY A 15 -6.50 3.20 11.07
CA GLY A 15 -7.24 4.41 10.75
C GLY A 15 -8.01 4.29 9.45
N GLU A 16 -8.39 5.44 8.88
CA GLU A 16 -9.09 5.50 7.60
C GLU A 16 -8.45 6.59 6.71
N PRO A 17 -7.31 6.31 6.06
CA PRO A 17 -6.72 7.22 5.09
C PRO A 17 -7.71 7.62 4.01
N THR A 18 -7.50 8.81 3.44
CA THR A 18 -8.26 9.26 2.28
C THR A 18 -7.33 9.49 1.10
N VAL A 19 -7.88 9.37 -0.10
CA VAL A 19 -7.16 9.61 -1.34
C VAL A 19 -7.94 10.62 -2.18
N LYS A 20 -7.22 11.57 -2.77
CA LYS A 20 -7.80 12.44 -3.78
C LYS A 20 -7.74 11.74 -5.12
N VAL A 21 -8.88 11.40 -5.69
CA VAL A 21 -8.98 10.79 -7.02
C VAL A 21 -8.66 11.86 -8.08
N LEU A 22 -7.58 11.65 -8.83
CA LEU A 22 -7.06 12.58 -9.84
C LEU A 22 -7.27 12.08 -11.27
N GLY A 23 -7.43 10.77 -11.45
CA GLY A 23 -7.58 10.14 -12.76
C GLY A 23 -8.73 9.14 -12.81
N LYS A 24 -8.77 8.37 -13.91
CA LYS A 24 -9.79 7.35 -14.18
C LYS A 24 -9.27 5.92 -13.97
N GLY A 25 -8.14 5.77 -13.27
CA GLY A 25 -7.53 4.48 -12.98
C GLY A 25 -8.32 3.66 -11.96
N GLN A 26 -7.77 2.49 -11.65
CA GLN A 26 -8.30 1.61 -10.61
C GLN A 26 -7.39 1.59 -9.39
N GLY A 27 -7.97 1.65 -8.20
CA GLY A 27 -7.27 1.49 -6.94
C GLY A 27 -8.09 1.99 -5.76
N GLY A 28 -7.40 2.17 -4.63
CA GLY A 28 -7.99 2.74 -3.43
C GLY A 28 -6.95 3.36 -2.51
N ARG A 29 -7.44 3.78 -1.34
CA ARG A 29 -6.67 4.51 -0.33
C ARG A 29 -5.49 3.69 0.19
N ASN A 30 -5.68 2.38 0.39
CA ASN A 30 -4.66 1.48 0.93
C ASN A 30 -3.55 1.23 -0.10
N GLN A 31 -3.92 0.89 -1.33
CA GLN A 31 -2.96 0.70 -2.41
C GLN A 31 -2.19 1.99 -2.69
N GLU A 32 -2.87 3.15 -2.74
CA GLU A 32 -2.17 4.41 -2.96
C GLU A 32 -1.22 4.76 -1.80
N LEU A 33 -1.60 4.49 -0.55
CA LEU A 33 -0.73 4.65 0.61
C LEU A 33 0.54 3.82 0.46
N VAL A 34 0.43 2.52 0.14
CA VAL A 34 1.58 1.63 -0.08
C VAL A 34 2.47 2.14 -1.21
N LEU A 35 1.90 2.60 -2.33
CA LEU A 35 2.66 3.16 -3.45
C LEU A 35 3.43 4.43 -3.08
N ARG A 36 2.82 5.30 -2.26
CA ARG A 36 3.47 6.53 -1.76
C ARG A 36 4.59 6.22 -0.78
N ILE A 37 4.42 5.24 0.11
CA ILE A 37 5.48 4.81 1.03
C ILE A 37 6.62 4.16 0.23
N LEU A 38 6.33 3.27 -0.71
CA LEU A 38 7.32 2.67 -1.61
C LEU A 38 8.17 3.75 -2.30
N LYS A 39 7.52 4.75 -2.90
CA LYS A 39 8.21 5.87 -3.57
C LYS A 39 9.20 6.59 -2.66
N ASN A 40 8.86 6.76 -1.38
CA ASN A 40 9.69 7.50 -0.42
C ASN A 40 10.76 6.65 0.26
N THR A 41 10.67 5.32 0.17
CA THR A 41 11.51 4.38 0.96
C THR A 41 12.49 3.57 0.12
N GLN A 42 12.55 3.75 -1.20
CA GLN A 42 13.43 2.96 -2.10
C GLN A 42 14.94 3.03 -1.78
N LYS A 43 15.39 4.05 -1.03
CA LYS A 43 16.80 4.23 -0.62
C LYS A 43 17.10 3.71 0.78
N LEU A 44 16.09 3.24 1.50
CA LEU A 44 16.26 2.69 2.85
C LEU A 44 16.72 1.22 2.79
N LYS A 45 17.14 0.68 3.95
CA LYS A 45 17.30 -0.76 4.13
C LYS A 45 15.98 -1.48 3.77
N LYS A 46 16.07 -2.75 3.41
CA LYS A 46 14.93 -3.56 2.96
C LYS A 46 13.81 -3.53 4.01
N ILE A 47 12.62 -3.12 3.61
CA ILE A 47 11.40 -3.15 4.43
C ILE A 47 10.25 -3.75 3.63
N THR A 48 9.28 -4.34 4.31
CA THR A 48 7.99 -4.75 3.74
C THR A 48 6.91 -3.80 4.21
N ILE A 49 6.05 -3.37 3.29
CA ILE A 49 4.97 -2.41 3.52
C ILE A 49 3.69 -3.09 3.08
N ALA A 50 2.67 -3.08 3.93
CA ALA A 50 1.33 -3.51 3.60
C ALA A 50 0.29 -2.51 4.12
N SER A 51 -0.83 -2.38 3.41
CA SER A 51 -2.02 -1.69 3.89
C SER A 51 -3.24 -2.36 3.28
N MET A 52 -4.30 -2.56 4.07
CA MET A 52 -5.55 -3.15 3.58
C MET A 52 -6.78 -2.67 4.35
N GLY A 53 -7.91 -2.61 3.65
CA GLY A 53 -9.24 -2.45 4.23
C GLY A 53 -9.72 -3.77 4.84
N THR A 54 -10.24 -3.70 6.05
CA THR A 54 -10.71 -4.88 6.79
C THR A 54 -11.99 -5.47 6.20
N ASP A 55 -12.74 -4.72 5.39
CA ASP A 55 -13.92 -5.16 4.63
C ASP A 55 -13.58 -6.00 3.39
N GLY A 56 -12.30 -6.05 3.03
CA GLY A 56 -11.79 -6.81 1.90
C GLY A 56 -11.78 -6.07 0.57
N ILE A 57 -12.13 -4.77 0.56
CA ILE A 57 -12.16 -3.94 -0.65
C ILE A 57 -11.42 -2.61 -0.43
N ASP A 58 -10.63 -2.22 -1.41
CA ASP A 58 -9.96 -0.93 -1.47
C ASP A 58 -10.39 -0.15 -2.72
N GLY A 59 -11.21 0.88 -2.49
CA GLY A 59 -11.71 1.78 -3.52
C GLY A 59 -12.55 1.07 -4.59
N ASN A 60 -12.26 1.33 -5.87
CA ASN A 60 -12.98 0.74 -7.00
C ASN A 60 -12.30 -0.54 -7.55
N SER A 61 -11.50 -1.21 -6.73
CA SER A 61 -10.76 -2.42 -7.08
C SER A 61 -11.38 -3.68 -6.45
N ASN A 62 -10.93 -4.86 -6.91
CA ASN A 62 -11.33 -6.15 -6.35
C ASN A 62 -10.33 -6.67 -5.30
N PHE A 63 -9.55 -5.77 -4.69
CA PHE A 63 -8.48 -6.10 -3.77
C PHE A 63 -8.69 -5.35 -2.47
N ALA A 64 -8.30 -5.95 -1.35
CA ALA A 64 -8.36 -5.32 -0.04
C ALA A 64 -7.27 -4.26 0.15
N GLY A 65 -6.19 -4.32 -0.64
CA GLY A 65 -5.03 -3.45 -0.44
C GLY A 65 -3.82 -3.94 -1.22
N ALA A 66 -2.63 -3.59 -0.74
CA ALA A 66 -1.37 -4.00 -1.35
C ALA A 66 -0.30 -4.35 -0.31
N ILE A 67 0.65 -5.18 -0.73
CA ILE A 67 1.88 -5.53 -0.02
C ILE A 67 3.07 -5.45 -1.00
N THR A 68 4.17 -4.87 -0.55
CA THR A 68 5.40 -4.78 -1.34
C THR A 68 6.63 -4.67 -0.46
N GLU A 69 7.75 -5.16 -0.94
CA GLU A 69 9.06 -4.72 -0.45
C GLU A 69 9.37 -3.33 -1.04
N ASN A 70 10.26 -2.56 -0.40
CA ASN A 70 10.72 -1.26 -0.92
C ASN A 70 11.68 -1.38 -2.13
N ILE A 71 11.25 -2.10 -3.17
CA ILE A 71 11.99 -2.32 -4.40
C ILE A 71 12.28 -1.01 -5.15
N LYS A 72 13.35 -1.02 -5.96
CA LYS A 72 13.64 0.09 -6.86
C LYS A 72 12.69 0.08 -8.05
N VAL A 73 11.97 1.18 -8.22
CA VAL A 73 11.06 1.40 -9.34
C VAL A 73 11.28 2.80 -9.88
N ASP A 74 11.28 2.94 -11.20
CA ASP A 74 11.41 4.23 -11.86
C ASP A 74 10.40 5.26 -11.31
N LEU A 75 10.91 6.45 -10.96
CA LEU A 75 10.12 7.50 -10.32
C LEU A 75 9.06 8.07 -11.26
N ASN A 76 9.32 8.11 -12.57
CA ASN A 76 8.37 8.62 -13.54
C ASN A 76 7.18 7.66 -13.68
N THR A 77 7.46 6.36 -13.73
CA THR A 77 6.47 5.29 -13.74
C THR A 77 5.54 5.40 -12.52
N MET A 78 6.08 5.50 -11.30
CA MET A 78 5.21 5.63 -10.12
C MET A 78 4.42 6.95 -10.11
N LYS A 79 5.01 8.06 -10.57
CA LYS A 79 4.31 9.34 -10.69
C LYS A 79 3.13 9.24 -11.67
N GLU A 80 3.27 8.50 -12.76
CA GLU A 80 2.20 8.27 -13.72
C GLU A 80 1.03 7.52 -13.07
N PHE A 81 1.31 6.40 -12.39
CA PHE A 81 0.27 5.63 -11.69
C PHE A 81 -0.44 6.44 -10.59
N LEU A 82 0.32 7.23 -9.82
CA LEU A 82 -0.27 8.13 -8.81
C LEU A 82 -1.11 9.25 -9.44
N LYS A 83 -0.65 9.86 -10.54
CA LYS A 83 -1.39 10.91 -11.23
C LYS A 83 -2.70 10.40 -11.82
N ASN A 84 -2.72 9.14 -12.26
CA ASN A 84 -3.90 8.51 -12.85
C ASN A 84 -4.81 7.82 -11.83
N SER A 85 -4.49 7.85 -10.53
CA SER A 85 -5.18 7.10 -9.46
C SER A 85 -5.33 5.61 -9.81
N ASP A 86 -4.22 4.99 -10.21
CA ASP A 86 -4.20 3.67 -10.84
C ASP A 86 -3.30 2.65 -10.11
N SER A 87 -3.30 2.71 -8.77
CA SER A 87 -2.45 1.90 -7.91
C SER A 87 -2.74 0.39 -8.03
N SER A 88 -3.98 -0.04 -8.29
CA SER A 88 -4.33 -1.46 -8.48
C SER A 88 -3.52 -2.06 -9.63
N ARG A 89 -3.49 -1.38 -10.78
CA ARG A 89 -2.76 -1.88 -11.96
C ARG A 89 -1.25 -1.88 -11.73
N PHE A 90 -0.72 -0.92 -10.96
CA PHE A 90 0.68 -0.95 -10.53
C PHE A 90 0.99 -2.24 -9.75
N PHE A 91 0.22 -2.54 -8.71
CA PHE A 91 0.45 -3.73 -7.89
C PHE A 91 0.08 -5.04 -8.59
N GLN A 92 -0.81 -5.03 -9.60
CA GLN A 92 -1.02 -6.21 -10.45
C GLN A 92 0.26 -6.58 -11.19
N LYS A 93 0.97 -5.59 -11.77
CA LYS A 93 2.25 -5.81 -12.46
C LYS A 93 3.33 -6.33 -11.50
N GLN A 94 3.32 -5.87 -10.25
CA GLN A 94 4.25 -6.30 -9.21
C GLN A 94 3.81 -7.57 -8.47
N LYS A 95 2.63 -8.11 -8.76
CA LYS A 95 1.99 -9.21 -8.01
C LYS A 95 1.86 -8.91 -6.51
N GLY A 96 1.65 -7.64 -6.15
CA GLY A 96 1.58 -7.14 -4.78
C GLY A 96 0.17 -6.83 -4.27
N ASN A 97 -0.89 -7.18 -5.01
CA ASN A 97 -2.25 -6.96 -4.51
C ASN A 97 -2.61 -7.97 -3.42
N ILE A 98 -3.31 -7.49 -2.39
CA ILE A 98 -3.88 -8.32 -1.35
C ILE A 98 -5.33 -8.63 -1.74
N LYS A 99 -5.65 -9.90 -1.93
CA LYS A 99 -7.02 -10.36 -2.20
C LYS A 99 -7.50 -11.23 -1.04
N THR A 100 -8.55 -10.76 -0.37
CA THR A 100 -9.23 -11.48 0.72
C THR A 100 -10.67 -11.86 0.36
N ASP A 101 -11.20 -11.29 -0.72
CA ASP A 101 -12.64 -11.18 -0.98
C ASP A 101 -13.38 -10.48 0.20
N PHE A 102 -14.71 -10.39 0.14
CA PHE A 102 -15.50 -9.75 1.19
C PHE A 102 -15.36 -10.49 2.52
N THR A 103 -14.94 -9.77 3.56
CA THR A 103 -14.77 -10.33 4.91
C THR A 103 -16.05 -10.26 5.75
N HIS A 104 -17.05 -9.50 5.29
CA HIS A 104 -18.30 -9.20 5.99
C HIS A 104 -18.13 -8.50 7.35
N MET A 105 -16.97 -7.88 7.61
CA MET A 105 -16.73 -7.03 8.77
C MET A 105 -15.94 -5.77 8.35
N ASN A 106 -16.19 -4.63 8.98
CA ASN A 106 -15.46 -3.40 8.68
C ASN A 106 -15.02 -2.68 9.97
N LEU A 107 -13.72 -2.72 10.24
CA LEU A 107 -13.01 -1.96 11.27
C LEU A 107 -11.96 -1.04 10.62
N MET A 108 -12.33 -0.35 9.53
CA MET A 108 -11.47 0.56 8.77
C MET A 108 -10.24 -0.14 8.17
N ASP A 109 -9.09 0.54 8.13
CA ASP A 109 -7.87 0.05 7.49
C ASP A 109 -6.78 -0.30 8.50
N ILE A 110 -5.97 -1.29 8.14
CA ILE A 110 -4.74 -1.67 8.86
C ILE A 110 -3.52 -1.55 7.95
N GLY A 111 -2.48 -0.90 8.45
CA GLY A 111 -1.16 -0.79 7.82
C GLY A 111 -0.08 -1.51 8.62
N ILE A 112 0.87 -2.14 7.93
CA ILE A 112 1.99 -2.87 8.54
C ILE A 112 3.28 -2.45 7.84
N ILE A 113 4.32 -2.13 8.61
CA ILE A 113 5.67 -1.97 8.10
C ILE A 113 6.60 -2.91 8.89
N LEU A 114 7.25 -3.83 8.18
CA LEU A 114 8.25 -4.74 8.72
C LEU A 114 9.64 -4.28 8.31
N LYS A 115 10.53 -4.11 9.28
CA LYS A 115 11.94 -3.79 9.11
C LYS A 115 12.82 -4.87 9.71
#